data_AF-A0A672IAV0-F1
#
_entry.id   AF-A0A672IAV0-F1
#
_cell.length_a   1.000
_cell.length_b   1.000
_cell.length_c   1.000
_cell.angle_alpha   90.00
_cell.angle_beta   90.00
_cell.angle_gamma   90.00
#
_symmetry.space_group_name_H-M   'P 1'
#
loop_
_entity.id
_entity.type
_entity.pdbx_description
1 polymer ?
#
loop_
_entity_poly.entity_id
_entity_poly.type
_entity_poly.pdbx_seq_one_letter_code
_entity_poly.pdbx_strand_id
1 'polypeptide(L)'
;MNMDRFEKGPREILNPEIQKDLLVLEEQEGSVNFKFGVLFARDGQLTDDEMFSNEMGSESFDKFLNLLGDTVTLQGWAGYRGGLDTKNDTTGIKSIYTVYQGHELMFHVSTMLPYSKENKQQVERKRHIGNDIVTIVFQEGDDASSSFKPSMIRSHFTHIFALVRYNSQNDSYRLKIFSEESVPLDFLLVKLINGEKATLETPTFAQKRQRTLDMLIRSLYQDLMPDLHKNMLNRRSFSDVLPESPKSARKKEEARQAEFVRIGQALKLKTIVRGDAPTSLVTTGSPWESQPFCSTFPYEIVCADSWGQSLLAATDAAGVMLLDGKTLPPVQVFDRTMVVKQMHVLEPQDLLITRADKGKDARLYVFRLSTMKRGLEERQLVRSKCDTSRKGNFWTCLFLSLILNDTAA
;
A
#
# COMPACT_ATOMS: atom_id res chain seq x y z
N MET A 1 28.14 29.44 9.86
CA MET A 1 28.90 28.26 10.33
C MET A 1 28.89 27.23 9.22
N ASN A 2 30.06 26.74 8.84
CA ASN A 2 30.28 25.82 7.72
C ASN A 2 29.55 24.49 7.98
N MET A 3 28.46 24.20 7.25
CA MET A 3 27.70 22.94 7.38
C MET A 3 28.37 21.73 6.70
N ASP A 4 29.54 21.91 6.08
CA ASP A 4 30.23 20.87 5.29
C ASP A 4 31.15 19.92 6.08
N ARG A 5 30.95 19.81 7.40
CA ARG A 5 31.67 18.82 8.24
C ARG A 5 30.74 17.95 9.07
N PHE A 6 29.58 17.57 8.53
CA PHE A 6 28.88 16.41 9.06
C PHE A 6 29.69 15.15 8.75
N GLU A 7 30.25 14.53 9.79
CA GLU A 7 30.89 13.22 9.71
C GLU A 7 29.91 12.22 9.09
N LYS A 8 30.24 11.78 7.87
CA LYS A 8 29.40 10.98 6.96
C LYS A 8 29.33 9.50 7.39
N GLY A 9 28.82 9.21 8.60
CA GLY A 9 28.65 7.86 9.15
C GLY A 9 27.41 7.67 10.06
N PRO A 10 26.78 6.48 10.10
CA PRO A 10 25.66 6.09 10.93
C PRO A 10 26.09 6.14 12.37
N ARG A 11 25.26 6.81 13.15
CA ARG A 11 25.37 6.86 14.59
C ARG A 11 24.38 5.85 15.16
N GLU A 12 24.82 5.16 16.21
CA GLU A 12 23.94 4.36 17.03
C GLU A 12 23.02 5.31 17.79
N ILE A 13 21.71 5.08 17.71
CA ILE A 13 20.75 5.81 18.53
C ILE A 13 20.42 4.94 19.73
N LEU A 14 20.86 5.44 20.87
CA LEU A 14 20.66 4.85 22.18
C LEU A 14 19.37 5.34 22.84
N ASN A 15 18.64 6.26 22.19
CA ASN A 15 17.42 6.83 22.75
C ASN A 15 16.24 5.86 22.55
N PRO A 16 15.67 5.28 23.61
CA PRO A 16 14.56 4.35 23.50
C PRO A 16 13.27 5.00 22.98
N GLU A 17 13.08 6.30 23.18
CA GLU A 17 11.90 7.03 22.70
C GLU A 17 11.77 7.01 21.17
N ILE A 18 12.86 6.75 20.45
CA ILE A 18 12.81 6.69 19.00
C ILE A 18 11.89 5.57 18.52
N GLN A 19 11.79 4.44 19.22
CA GLN A 19 10.90 3.34 18.83
C GLN A 19 9.43 3.80 18.74
N LYS A 20 9.03 4.71 19.64
CA LYS A 20 7.69 5.29 19.64
C LYS A 20 7.47 6.20 18.44
N ASP A 21 8.44 7.07 18.12
CA ASP A 21 8.37 7.95 16.95
C ASP A 21 8.32 7.15 15.63
N LEU A 22 8.95 5.99 15.61
CA LEU A 22 9.03 5.11 14.44
C LEU A 22 7.77 4.28 14.22
N LEU A 23 7.15 3.81 15.30
CA LEU A 23 5.81 3.22 15.25
C LEU A 23 4.78 4.23 14.73
N VAL A 24 4.86 5.50 15.17
CA VAL A 24 4.00 6.57 14.66
C VAL A 24 4.22 6.81 13.16
N LEU A 25 5.47 6.70 12.68
CA LEU A 25 5.80 6.82 11.26
C LEU A 25 5.31 5.63 10.43
N GLU A 26 5.38 4.41 10.96
CA GLU A 26 4.86 3.20 10.32
C GLU A 26 3.33 3.20 10.27
N GLU A 27 2.66 3.64 11.34
CA GLU A 27 1.20 3.78 11.40
C GLU A 27 0.70 4.85 10.40
N GLN A 28 1.52 5.85 10.08
CA GLN A 28 1.25 6.81 9.00
C GLN A 28 1.30 6.17 7.59
N GLU A 29 1.95 5.02 7.41
CA GLU A 29 1.94 4.26 6.14
C GLU A 29 0.79 3.22 6.08
N GLY A 30 0.25 2.79 7.23
CA GLY A 30 -0.71 1.67 7.36
C GLY A 30 -2.19 1.96 7.08
N SER A 31 -2.61 3.22 7.00
CA SER A 31 -3.89 3.62 6.43
C SER A 31 -3.75 5.05 5.92
N VAL A 32 -3.70 5.24 4.61
CA VAL A 32 -3.66 6.60 4.05
C VAL A 32 -5.05 7.19 4.23
N ASN A 33 -5.23 7.95 5.29
CA ASN A 33 -6.42 8.76 5.48
C ASN A 33 -6.35 9.96 4.52
N PHE A 34 -7.46 10.25 3.86
CA PHE A 34 -7.50 11.26 2.81
C PHE A 34 -8.25 12.50 3.26
N LYS A 35 -7.82 13.64 2.74
CA LYS A 35 -8.51 14.91 2.89
C LYS A 35 -8.76 15.52 1.51
N PHE A 36 -9.95 16.07 1.33
CA PHE A 36 -10.41 16.60 0.05
C PHE A 36 -11.08 17.95 0.24
N GLY A 37 -10.73 18.90 -0.62
CA GLY A 37 -11.41 20.19 -0.65
C GLY A 37 -12.79 20.05 -1.28
N VAL A 38 -13.80 20.77 -0.77
CA VAL A 38 -15.11 20.90 -1.42
C VAL A 38 -15.47 22.38 -1.50
N LEU A 39 -15.37 22.93 -2.71
CA LEU A 39 -15.64 24.33 -3.01
C LEU A 39 -17.01 24.48 -3.66
N PHE A 40 -17.85 25.34 -3.11
CA PHE A 40 -19.13 25.72 -3.70
C PHE A 40 -18.95 26.96 -4.58
N ALA A 41 -19.36 26.87 -5.84
CA ALA A 41 -19.32 27.96 -6.81
C ALA A 41 -20.74 28.23 -7.34
N ARG A 42 -21.23 29.46 -7.10
CA ARG A 42 -22.50 29.92 -7.66
C ARG A 42 -22.35 30.18 -9.15
N ASP A 43 -23.48 30.21 -9.84
CA ASP A 43 -23.48 30.55 -11.26
C ASP A 43 -22.92 31.96 -11.49
N GLY A 44 -22.14 32.11 -12.56
CA GLY A 44 -21.47 33.35 -12.91
C GLY A 44 -20.22 33.73 -12.09
N GLN A 45 -19.86 33.00 -11.03
CA GLN A 45 -18.61 33.27 -10.28
C GLN A 45 -17.38 32.87 -11.10
N LEU A 46 -16.36 33.74 -11.14
CA LEU A 46 -15.16 33.56 -11.98
C LEU A 46 -13.85 33.67 -11.20
N THR A 47 -13.91 34.11 -9.94
CA THR A 47 -12.73 34.29 -9.09
C THR A 47 -12.80 33.41 -7.86
N ASP A 48 -11.64 32.98 -7.36
CA ASP A 48 -11.55 32.20 -6.13
C ASP A 48 -12.10 32.97 -4.92
N ASP A 49 -11.79 34.26 -4.80
CA ASP A 49 -12.32 35.12 -3.72
C ASP A 49 -13.85 35.11 -3.64
N GLU A 50 -14.55 35.16 -4.78
CA GLU A 50 -16.02 35.05 -4.83
C GLU A 50 -16.50 33.67 -4.34
N MET A 51 -15.89 32.59 -4.83
CA MET A 51 -16.27 31.23 -4.48
C MET A 51 -16.03 30.93 -2.99
N PHE A 52 -14.87 31.33 -2.46
CA PHE A 52 -14.54 31.16 -1.04
C PHE A 52 -15.37 32.05 -0.12
N SER A 53 -15.95 33.13 -0.62
CA SER A 53 -16.83 34.03 0.15
C SER A 53 -18.27 33.52 0.28
N ASN A 54 -18.62 32.39 -0.35
CA ASN A 54 -19.95 31.80 -0.20
C ASN A 54 -20.17 31.27 1.23
N GLU A 55 -21.07 31.91 1.98
CA GLU A 55 -21.40 31.49 3.35
C GLU A 55 -22.33 30.27 3.37
N MET A 56 -23.29 30.22 2.46
CA MET A 56 -24.29 29.16 2.36
C MET A 56 -24.29 28.56 0.96
N GLY A 57 -24.43 27.23 0.92
CA GLY A 57 -24.68 26.47 -0.29
C GLY A 57 -26.17 26.48 -0.65
N SER A 58 -26.52 25.70 -1.67
CA SER A 58 -27.90 25.47 -2.10
C SER A 58 -28.41 24.09 -1.72
N GLU A 59 -29.71 23.85 -1.90
CA GLU A 59 -30.32 22.54 -1.62
C GLU A 59 -29.68 21.42 -2.46
N SER A 60 -29.31 21.70 -3.70
CA SER A 60 -28.61 20.72 -4.56
C SER A 60 -27.19 20.45 -4.08
N PHE A 61 -26.51 21.46 -3.53
CA PHE A 61 -25.22 21.28 -2.87
C PHE A 61 -25.34 20.45 -1.61
N ASP A 62 -26.33 20.70 -0.75
CA ASP A 62 -26.57 19.90 0.46
C ASP A 62 -26.91 18.45 0.12
N LYS A 63 -27.73 18.21 -0.91
CA LYS A 63 -27.98 16.87 -1.45
C LYS A 63 -26.68 16.18 -1.88
N PHE A 64 -25.81 16.90 -2.56
CA PHE A 64 -24.50 16.39 -2.96
C PHE A 64 -23.59 16.08 -1.77
N LEU A 65 -23.54 16.94 -0.75
CA LEU A 65 -22.76 16.68 0.46
C LEU A 65 -23.19 15.40 1.18
N ASN A 66 -24.50 15.15 1.26
CA ASN A 66 -25.05 13.91 1.82
C ASN A 66 -24.69 12.65 1.01
N LEU A 67 -24.33 12.78 -0.27
CA LEU A 67 -23.82 11.67 -1.07
C LEU A 67 -22.34 11.39 -0.81
N LEU A 68 -21.57 12.41 -0.38
CA LEU A 68 -20.14 12.26 -0.10
C LEU A 68 -19.88 11.56 1.24
N GLY A 69 -20.73 11.80 2.23
CA GLY A 69 -20.57 11.22 3.56
C GLY A 69 -21.53 11.78 4.59
N ASP A 70 -21.28 11.42 5.84
CA ASP A 70 -22.08 11.83 6.98
C ASP A 70 -21.63 13.20 7.50
N THR A 71 -22.59 14.01 7.95
CA THR A 71 -22.29 15.26 8.65
C THR A 71 -21.87 14.95 10.09
N VAL A 72 -20.63 15.29 10.43
CA VAL A 72 -20.05 15.06 11.77
C VAL A 72 -19.85 16.38 12.51
N THR A 73 -19.95 16.33 13.84
CA THR A 73 -19.61 17.47 14.71
C THR A 73 -18.12 17.41 15.04
N LEU A 74 -17.40 18.51 14.82
CA LEU A 74 -15.95 18.57 14.98
C LEU A 74 -15.52 18.58 16.45
N GLN A 75 -16.28 19.26 17.31
CA GLN A 75 -15.99 19.30 18.73
C GLN A 75 -16.01 17.88 19.33
N GLY A 76 -14.87 17.44 19.86
CA GLY A 76 -14.72 16.10 20.42
C GLY A 76 -14.66 14.96 19.39
N TRP A 77 -14.49 15.27 18.10
CA TRP A 77 -14.34 14.24 17.06
C TRP A 77 -13.11 13.36 17.30
N ALA A 78 -13.32 12.05 17.32
CA ALA A 78 -12.29 11.06 17.62
C ALA A 78 -11.64 10.43 16.38
N GLY A 79 -12.27 10.54 15.21
CA GLY A 79 -11.74 10.00 13.95
C GLY A 79 -10.71 10.92 13.29
N TYR A 80 -10.26 10.56 12.09
CA TYR A 80 -9.37 11.39 11.31
C TYR A 80 -9.96 12.79 11.07
N ARG A 81 -9.19 13.82 11.45
CA ARG A 81 -9.66 15.22 11.44
C ARG A 81 -9.21 16.04 10.24
N GLY A 82 -8.36 15.51 9.35
CA GLY A 82 -7.91 16.23 8.14
C GLY A 82 -7.12 17.53 8.37
N GLY A 83 -6.81 17.90 9.62
CA GLY A 83 -6.25 19.19 9.99
C GLY A 83 -7.28 20.23 10.48
N LEU A 84 -8.54 19.85 10.63
CA LEU A 84 -9.58 20.65 11.27
C LEU A 84 -9.42 20.64 12.80
N ASP A 85 -9.85 21.73 13.44
CA ASP A 85 -9.89 21.90 14.88
C ASP A 85 -11.08 21.14 15.48
N THR A 86 -10.80 20.33 16.50
CA THR A 86 -11.77 19.50 17.20
C THR A 86 -11.98 19.94 18.65
N LYS A 87 -11.41 21.09 19.05
CA LYS A 87 -11.43 21.57 20.45
C LYS A 87 -12.10 22.93 20.61
N ASN A 88 -11.78 23.89 19.76
CA ASN A 88 -12.15 25.30 19.97
C ASN A 88 -13.03 25.88 18.84
N ASP A 89 -13.57 25.02 17.96
CA ASP A 89 -14.42 25.38 16.82
C ASP A 89 -13.81 26.43 15.87
N THR A 90 -12.47 26.55 15.85
CA THR A 90 -11.78 27.56 15.03
C THR A 90 -11.82 27.27 13.54
N THR A 91 -12.19 26.05 13.15
CA THR A 91 -12.38 25.63 11.74
C THR A 91 -13.82 25.23 11.45
N GLY A 92 -14.78 25.79 12.20
CA GLY A 92 -16.19 25.49 12.07
C GLY A 92 -16.66 24.42 13.05
N ILE A 93 -17.97 24.16 13.06
CA ILE A 93 -18.62 23.27 14.04
C ILE A 93 -18.83 21.88 13.45
N LYS A 94 -19.01 21.78 12.13
CA LYS A 94 -19.36 20.54 11.43
C LYS A 94 -18.53 20.36 10.17
N SER A 95 -18.44 19.13 9.72
CA SER A 95 -17.81 18.75 8.45
C SER A 95 -18.50 17.53 7.85
N ILE A 96 -18.10 17.14 6.63
CA ILE A 96 -18.49 15.87 6.02
C ILE A 96 -17.34 14.86 6.16
N TYR A 97 -17.69 13.63 6.52
CA TYR A 97 -16.75 12.54 6.75
C TYR A 97 -17.31 11.21 6.26
N THR A 98 -16.46 10.31 5.77
CA THR A 98 -16.85 8.94 5.44
C THR A 98 -15.70 7.97 5.61
N VAL A 99 -16.00 6.67 5.69
CA VAL A 99 -14.99 5.60 5.62
C VAL A 99 -15.24 4.80 4.36
N TYR A 100 -14.25 4.75 3.47
CA TYR A 100 -14.36 4.04 2.20
C TYR A 100 -13.18 3.07 2.04
N GLN A 101 -13.49 1.78 1.89
CA GLN A 101 -12.50 0.71 1.75
C GLN A 101 -11.44 0.67 2.86
N GLY A 102 -11.81 1.03 4.09
CA GLY A 102 -10.89 1.07 5.24
C GLY A 102 -10.10 2.38 5.38
N HIS A 103 -10.27 3.33 4.46
CA HIS A 103 -9.67 4.66 4.55
C HIS A 103 -10.65 5.67 5.11
N GLU A 104 -10.19 6.51 6.04
CA GLU A 104 -10.99 7.64 6.54
C GLU A 104 -10.83 8.84 5.62
N LEU A 105 -11.95 9.45 5.23
CA LEU A 105 -12.00 10.60 4.33
C LEU A 105 -12.61 11.79 5.06
N MET A 106 -11.85 12.88 5.20
CA MET A 106 -12.33 14.15 5.74
C MET A 106 -12.49 15.20 4.62
N PHE A 107 -13.65 15.84 4.52
CA PHE A 107 -13.89 16.85 3.50
C PHE A 107 -13.81 18.26 4.07
N HIS A 108 -12.97 19.12 3.50
CA HIS A 108 -12.93 20.55 3.84
C HIS A 108 -13.99 21.30 3.03
N VAL A 109 -15.19 21.43 3.60
CA VAL A 109 -16.33 22.06 2.92
C VAL A 109 -16.28 23.58 3.11
N SER A 110 -16.13 24.32 2.00
CA SER A 110 -15.99 25.78 1.98
C SER A 110 -17.06 26.52 2.79
N THR A 111 -18.32 26.10 2.70
CA THR A 111 -19.46 26.72 3.43
C THR A 111 -19.54 26.33 4.90
N MET A 112 -18.84 25.26 5.32
CA MET A 112 -18.79 24.81 6.73
C MET A 112 -17.57 25.36 7.48
N LEU A 113 -16.56 25.85 6.75
CA LEU A 113 -15.43 26.57 7.32
C LEU A 113 -15.83 28.01 7.71
N PRO A 114 -15.20 28.64 8.71
CA PRO A 114 -15.56 29.98 9.15
C PRO A 114 -15.42 31.03 8.05
N TYR A 115 -16.36 31.96 8.00
CA TYR A 115 -16.35 33.12 7.12
C TYR A 115 -15.90 34.36 7.90
N SER A 116 -15.08 35.21 7.29
CA SER A 116 -14.77 36.54 7.82
C SER A 116 -15.06 37.61 6.78
N LYS A 117 -15.98 38.52 7.10
CA LYS A 117 -16.38 39.62 6.21
C LYS A 117 -15.26 40.62 5.96
N GLU A 118 -14.37 40.77 6.93
CA GLU A 118 -13.22 41.66 6.91
C GLU A 118 -12.10 41.11 6.02
N ASN A 119 -12.05 39.79 5.85
CA ASN A 119 -11.05 39.10 5.05
C ASN A 119 -11.62 38.67 3.69
N LYS A 120 -11.61 39.58 2.71
CA LYS A 120 -12.08 39.29 1.33
C LYS A 120 -11.39 38.08 0.68
N GLN A 121 -10.15 37.77 1.05
CA GLN A 121 -9.42 36.62 0.53
C GLN A 121 -9.78 35.30 1.20
N GLN A 122 -10.54 35.33 2.30
CA GLN A 122 -10.94 34.15 3.08
C GLN A 122 -9.77 33.21 3.35
N VAL A 123 -8.66 33.78 3.85
CA VAL A 123 -7.36 33.10 3.99
C VAL A 123 -7.48 31.78 4.77
N GLU A 124 -8.28 31.71 5.83
CA GLU A 124 -8.45 30.46 6.59
C GLU A 124 -9.12 29.37 5.76
N ARG A 125 -10.13 29.70 4.94
CA ARG A 125 -10.77 28.72 4.02
C ARG A 125 -9.78 28.23 2.97
N LYS A 126 -9.00 29.16 2.39
CA LYS A 126 -7.93 28.85 1.43
C LYS A 126 -6.80 28.04 2.04
N ARG A 127 -6.50 28.25 3.33
CA ARG A 127 -5.46 27.49 4.05
C ARG A 127 -5.81 26.02 4.20
N HIS A 128 -7.09 25.68 4.32
CA HIS A 128 -7.51 24.28 4.33
C HIS A 128 -7.64 23.74 2.91
N ILE A 129 -8.58 24.28 2.12
CA ILE A 129 -8.92 23.76 0.79
C ILE A 129 -7.79 23.94 -0.22
N GLY A 130 -7.12 25.09 -0.18
CA GLY A 130 -6.00 25.38 -1.08
C GLY A 130 -4.73 24.56 -0.78
N ASN A 131 -4.67 23.85 0.35
CA ASN A 131 -3.60 22.90 0.67
C ASN A 131 -4.01 21.44 0.40
N ASP A 132 -5.21 21.21 -0.14
CA ASP A 132 -5.64 19.87 -0.54
C ASP A 132 -5.16 19.57 -1.97
N ILE A 133 -4.72 18.32 -2.17
CA ILE A 133 -4.19 17.85 -3.45
C ILE A 133 -5.31 17.73 -4.49
N VAL A 134 -6.49 17.30 -4.04
CA VAL A 134 -7.68 17.12 -4.86
C VAL A 134 -8.81 17.96 -4.28
N THR A 135 -9.43 18.78 -5.13
CA THR A 135 -10.56 19.64 -4.76
C THR A 135 -11.76 19.34 -5.65
N ILE A 136 -12.89 19.04 -5.01
CA ILE A 136 -14.20 18.94 -5.65
C ILE A 136 -14.77 20.34 -5.75
N VAL A 137 -15.19 20.75 -6.95
CA VAL A 137 -15.88 22.02 -7.17
C VAL A 137 -17.31 21.71 -7.54
N PHE A 138 -18.25 22.08 -6.69
CA PHE A 138 -19.67 22.01 -7.03
C PHE A 138 -20.09 23.34 -7.66
N GLN A 139 -20.39 23.32 -8.96
CA GLN A 139 -20.79 24.50 -9.70
C GLN A 139 -22.30 24.50 -9.97
N GLU A 140 -22.95 25.58 -9.57
CA GLU A 140 -24.34 25.86 -9.94
C GLU A 140 -24.47 26.39 -11.36
N GLY A 141 -25.71 26.32 -11.87
CA GLY A 141 -26.10 26.80 -13.18
C GLY A 141 -26.70 25.69 -14.03
N ASP A 142 -27.59 26.05 -14.95
CA ASP A 142 -28.28 25.12 -15.86
C ASP A 142 -27.61 25.03 -17.24
N ASP A 143 -26.66 25.93 -17.54
CA ASP A 143 -26.01 25.99 -18.85
C ASP A 143 -25.19 24.74 -19.16
N ALA A 144 -25.25 24.23 -20.39
CA ALA A 144 -24.53 23.02 -20.78
C ALA A 144 -23.00 23.16 -20.68
N SER A 145 -22.47 24.38 -20.80
CA SER A 145 -21.06 24.72 -20.65
C SER A 145 -20.75 25.17 -19.22
N SER A 146 -19.65 24.68 -18.65
CA SER A 146 -19.14 25.14 -17.35
C SER A 146 -18.24 26.34 -17.55
N SER A 147 -18.44 27.41 -16.79
CA SER A 147 -17.52 28.55 -16.77
C SER A 147 -16.23 28.25 -16.01
N PHE A 148 -16.24 27.28 -15.09
CA PHE A 148 -15.09 26.97 -14.26
C PHE A 148 -13.86 26.55 -15.07
N LYS A 149 -12.71 27.13 -14.72
CA LYS A 149 -11.38 26.74 -15.20
C LYS A 149 -10.45 26.56 -13.99
N PRO A 150 -9.57 25.54 -13.98
CA PRO A 150 -8.60 25.35 -12.89
C PRO A 150 -7.79 26.62 -12.56
N SER A 151 -7.44 27.42 -13.57
CA SER A 151 -6.72 28.68 -13.41
C SER A 151 -7.44 29.75 -12.59
N MET A 152 -8.74 29.56 -12.29
CA MET A 152 -9.52 30.45 -11.43
C MET A 152 -9.16 30.27 -9.95
N ILE A 153 -8.63 29.10 -9.56
CA ILE A 153 -8.20 28.82 -8.19
C ILE A 153 -6.68 28.93 -8.09
N ARG A 154 -6.20 29.80 -7.20
CA ARG A 154 -4.76 29.95 -6.96
C ARG A 154 -4.30 29.03 -5.84
N SER A 155 -3.75 27.88 -6.20
CA SER A 155 -3.12 26.94 -5.26
C SER A 155 -1.86 26.34 -5.87
N HIS A 156 -0.83 26.12 -5.05
CA HIS A 156 0.36 25.34 -5.40
C HIS A 156 0.23 23.85 -5.05
N PHE A 157 -0.81 23.47 -4.30
CA PHE A 157 -0.99 22.11 -3.81
C PHE A 157 -2.10 21.37 -4.54
N THR A 158 -3.11 22.06 -5.07
CA THR A 158 -4.22 21.43 -5.77
C THR A 158 -3.82 21.08 -7.21
N HIS A 159 -3.64 19.79 -7.48
CA HIS A 159 -3.24 19.28 -8.80
C HIS A 159 -4.40 18.68 -9.58
N ILE A 160 -5.50 18.31 -8.90
CA ILE A 160 -6.69 17.70 -9.51
C ILE A 160 -7.94 18.44 -9.06
N PHE A 161 -8.79 18.80 -10.02
CA PHE A 161 -10.12 19.32 -9.77
C PHE A 161 -11.19 18.36 -10.27
N ALA A 162 -12.16 18.05 -9.42
CA ALA A 162 -13.37 17.30 -9.78
C ALA A 162 -14.55 18.26 -9.82
N LEU A 163 -14.90 18.74 -11.01
CA LEU A 163 -16.04 19.64 -11.21
C LEU A 163 -17.34 18.83 -11.29
N VAL A 164 -18.23 19.06 -10.34
CA VAL A 164 -19.55 18.44 -10.24
C VAL A 164 -20.62 19.49 -10.53
N ARG A 165 -21.59 19.13 -11.38
CA ARG A 165 -22.78 19.93 -11.65
C ARG A 165 -24.01 19.04 -11.53
N TYR A 166 -25.04 19.54 -10.86
CA TYR A 166 -26.31 18.85 -10.72
C TYR A 166 -27.29 19.30 -11.80
N ASN A 167 -27.93 18.36 -12.48
CA ASN A 167 -29.01 18.61 -13.42
C ASN A 167 -30.34 18.22 -12.76
N SER A 168 -31.14 19.24 -12.46
CA SER A 168 -32.43 19.10 -11.79
C SER A 168 -33.51 18.44 -12.65
N GLN A 169 -33.40 18.50 -13.99
CA GLN A 169 -34.41 17.97 -14.90
C GLN A 169 -34.44 16.44 -14.94
N ASN A 170 -33.29 15.81 -14.75
CA ASN A 170 -33.13 14.36 -14.84
C ASN A 170 -32.50 13.75 -13.58
N ASP A 171 -32.41 14.52 -12.49
CA ASP A 171 -31.85 14.12 -11.20
C ASP A 171 -30.48 13.42 -11.36
N SER A 172 -29.56 14.08 -12.07
CA SER A 172 -28.26 13.49 -12.40
C SER A 172 -27.10 14.44 -12.17
N TYR A 173 -25.92 13.88 -11.92
CA TYR A 173 -24.69 14.63 -11.77
C TYR A 173 -23.80 14.51 -13.00
N ARG A 174 -23.22 15.63 -13.43
CA ARG A 174 -22.17 15.66 -14.44
C ARG A 174 -20.84 15.92 -13.77
N LEU A 175 -19.89 15.00 -13.96
CA LEU A 175 -18.53 15.09 -13.46
C LEU A 175 -17.56 15.43 -14.60
N LYS A 176 -16.70 16.43 -14.40
CA LYS A 176 -15.54 16.71 -15.25
C LYS A 176 -14.29 16.70 -14.38
N ILE A 177 -13.25 16.01 -14.82
CA ILE A 177 -11.97 15.97 -14.12
C ILE A 177 -10.98 16.86 -14.87
N PHE A 178 -10.30 17.73 -14.13
CA PHE A 178 -9.14 18.46 -14.59
C PHE A 178 -7.92 17.99 -13.80
N SER A 179 -6.79 17.89 -14.47
CA SER A 179 -5.50 17.60 -13.86
C SER A 179 -4.45 18.54 -14.42
N GLU A 180 -3.44 18.86 -13.63
CA GLU A 180 -2.23 19.50 -14.16
C GLU A 180 -1.49 18.58 -15.14
N GLU A 181 -0.67 19.17 -16.02
CA GLU A 181 0.12 18.45 -17.02
C GLU A 181 1.15 17.49 -16.38
N SER A 182 1.58 17.79 -15.15
CA SER A 182 2.51 16.98 -14.36
C SER A 182 1.91 15.66 -13.85
N VAL A 183 0.59 15.49 -13.91
CA VAL A 183 -0.09 14.28 -13.42
C VAL A 183 0.12 13.13 -14.44
N PRO A 184 0.68 11.97 -14.02
CA PRO A 184 1.00 10.87 -14.93
C PRO A 184 -0.21 10.30 -15.67
N LEU A 185 0.02 9.76 -16.88
CA LEU A 185 -1.02 9.10 -17.68
C LEU A 185 -1.72 7.95 -16.94
N ASP A 186 -1.01 7.26 -16.05
CA ASP A 186 -1.57 6.18 -15.22
C ASP A 186 -2.76 6.64 -14.36
N PHE A 187 -2.85 7.94 -14.05
CA PHE A 187 -4.02 8.53 -13.42
C PHE A 187 -5.30 8.26 -14.23
N LEU A 188 -5.25 8.42 -15.56
CA LEU A 188 -6.39 8.15 -16.43
C LEU A 188 -6.76 6.66 -16.40
N LEU A 189 -5.77 5.77 -16.46
CA LEU A 189 -6.00 4.33 -16.41
C LEU A 189 -6.67 3.91 -15.09
N VAL A 190 -6.20 4.43 -13.96
CA VAL A 190 -6.79 4.17 -12.64
C VAL A 190 -8.25 4.67 -12.58
N LYS A 191 -8.55 5.84 -13.13
CA LYS A 191 -9.93 6.36 -13.17
C LYS A 191 -10.85 5.52 -14.06
N LEU A 192 -10.37 5.04 -15.20
CA LEU A 192 -11.14 4.15 -16.06
C LEU A 192 -11.43 2.81 -15.37
N ILE A 193 -10.42 2.19 -14.76
CA ILE A 193 -10.57 0.93 -14.01
C ILE A 193 -11.55 1.11 -12.85
N ASN A 194 -11.40 2.18 -12.06
CA ASN A 194 -12.28 2.46 -10.94
C ASN A 194 -13.71 2.79 -11.40
N GLY A 195 -13.86 3.46 -12.54
CA GLY A 195 -15.15 3.71 -13.17
C GLY A 195 -15.85 2.40 -13.55
N GLU A 196 -15.16 1.50 -14.23
CA GLU A 196 -15.70 0.17 -14.57
C GLU A 196 -16.09 -0.62 -13.31
N LYS A 197 -15.19 -0.70 -12.32
CA LYS A 197 -15.48 -1.35 -11.03
C LYS A 197 -16.70 -0.76 -10.32
N ALA A 198 -16.92 0.55 -10.40
CA ALA A 198 -18.11 1.17 -9.81
C ALA A 198 -19.40 0.79 -10.56
N THR A 199 -19.37 0.73 -11.90
CA THR A 199 -20.55 0.34 -12.70
C THR A 199 -20.99 -1.10 -12.44
N LEU A 200 -20.03 -1.94 -12.09
CA LEU A 200 -20.21 -3.36 -11.80
C LEU A 200 -21.17 -3.58 -10.60
N GLU A 201 -21.23 -2.65 -9.64
CA GLU A 201 -22.12 -2.69 -8.48
C GLU A 201 -23.54 -2.15 -8.77
N THR A 202 -23.79 -1.61 -9.96
CA THR A 202 -25.15 -1.14 -10.33
C THR A 202 -26.11 -2.34 -10.50
N PRO A 203 -27.43 -2.16 -10.26
CA PRO A 203 -28.39 -3.27 -10.30
C PRO A 203 -28.35 -4.10 -11.60
N THR A 204 -28.18 -3.45 -12.75
CA THR A 204 -28.14 -4.09 -14.06
C THR A 204 -26.95 -5.05 -14.19
N PHE A 205 -25.76 -4.64 -13.75
CA PHE A 205 -24.56 -5.45 -13.85
C PHE A 205 -24.43 -6.43 -12.68
N ALA A 206 -24.82 -6.04 -11.46
CA ALA A 206 -24.84 -6.91 -10.29
C ALA A 206 -25.71 -8.14 -10.53
N GLN A 207 -26.94 -7.98 -11.05
CA GLN A 207 -27.81 -9.12 -11.37
C GLN A 207 -27.22 -10.03 -12.44
N LYS A 208 -26.65 -9.46 -13.51
CA LYS A 208 -25.98 -10.25 -14.55
C LYS A 208 -24.78 -11.02 -13.98
N ARG A 209 -23.95 -10.36 -13.17
CA ARG A 209 -22.79 -10.97 -12.52
C ARG A 209 -23.21 -12.10 -11.60
N GLN A 210 -24.27 -11.91 -10.81
CA GLN A 210 -24.81 -12.93 -9.93
C GLN A 210 -25.35 -14.13 -10.72
N ARG A 211 -26.08 -13.93 -11.81
CA ARG A 211 -26.53 -15.03 -12.68
C ARG A 211 -25.36 -15.82 -13.28
N THR A 212 -24.32 -15.12 -13.75
CA THR A 212 -23.11 -15.76 -14.27
C THR A 212 -22.39 -16.54 -13.16
N LEU A 213 -22.26 -15.95 -11.97
CA LEU A 213 -21.64 -16.61 -10.82
C LEU A 213 -22.40 -17.87 -10.42
N ASP A 214 -23.73 -17.79 -10.31
CA ASP A 214 -24.60 -18.93 -10.00
C ASP A 214 -24.47 -20.04 -11.05
N MET A 215 -24.42 -19.68 -12.34
CA MET A 215 -24.23 -20.64 -13.43
C MET A 215 -22.85 -21.32 -13.33
N LEU A 216 -21.78 -20.55 -13.10
CA LEU A 216 -20.43 -21.09 -12.95
C LEU A 216 -20.31 -21.98 -11.72
N ILE A 217 -20.90 -21.60 -10.60
CA ILE A 217 -20.94 -22.42 -9.38
C ILE A 217 -21.71 -23.72 -9.63
N ARG A 218 -22.84 -23.68 -10.33
CA ARG A 218 -23.63 -24.87 -10.68
C ARG A 218 -22.86 -25.80 -11.62
N SER A 219 -22.16 -25.25 -12.62
CA SER A 219 -21.29 -26.03 -13.51
C SER A 219 -20.17 -26.69 -12.72
N LEU A 220 -19.47 -25.92 -11.88
CA LEU A 220 -18.39 -26.43 -11.02
C LEU A 220 -18.88 -27.56 -10.10
N TYR A 221 -20.08 -27.40 -9.52
CA TYR A 221 -20.71 -28.42 -8.70
C TYR A 221 -21.04 -29.69 -9.50
N GLN A 222 -21.59 -29.56 -10.71
CA GLN A 222 -21.89 -30.71 -11.58
C GLN A 222 -20.64 -31.46 -12.01
N ASP A 223 -19.57 -30.74 -12.37
CA ASP A 223 -18.32 -31.33 -12.83
C ASP A 223 -17.56 -32.04 -11.71
N LEU A 224 -17.58 -31.48 -10.50
CA LEU A 224 -16.85 -32.04 -9.35
C LEU A 224 -17.65 -33.06 -8.54
N MET A 225 -19.00 -33.02 -8.58
CA MET A 225 -19.90 -33.92 -7.83
C MET A 225 -20.87 -34.73 -8.73
N PRO A 226 -20.41 -35.41 -9.80
CA PRO A 226 -21.29 -36.06 -10.78
C PRO A 226 -22.07 -37.27 -10.19
N ASP A 227 -21.52 -37.94 -9.18
CA ASP A 227 -22.02 -39.23 -8.67
C ASP A 227 -23.11 -39.13 -7.59
N LEU A 228 -23.43 -37.92 -7.10
CA LEU A 228 -24.46 -37.76 -6.08
C LEU A 228 -25.89 -37.95 -6.65
N HIS A 229 -26.07 -37.76 -7.96
CA HIS A 229 -27.39 -37.82 -8.62
C HIS A 229 -27.71 -39.17 -9.27
N LYS A 230 -26.77 -40.12 -9.35
CA LYS A 230 -26.98 -41.39 -10.09
C LYS A 230 -27.51 -42.56 -9.26
N ASN A 231 -27.68 -42.47 -7.93
CA ASN A 231 -28.17 -43.61 -7.13
C ASN A 231 -28.92 -43.19 -5.85
N MET A 232 -30.05 -42.50 -6.00
CA MET A 232 -30.93 -42.14 -4.88
C MET A 232 -31.81 -43.29 -4.36
N LEU A 233 -31.78 -44.49 -4.97
CA LEU A 233 -32.61 -45.63 -4.56
C LEU A 233 -31.88 -46.74 -3.80
N ASN A 234 -30.56 -46.67 -3.64
CA ASN A 234 -29.82 -47.70 -2.89
C ASN A 234 -28.58 -47.13 -2.20
N ARG A 235 -28.78 -46.35 -1.14
CA ARG A 235 -27.72 -46.12 -0.17
C ARG A 235 -28.22 -46.38 1.23
N ARG A 236 -28.00 -47.62 1.70
CA ARG A 236 -27.70 -47.86 3.11
C ARG A 236 -26.49 -46.98 3.47
N SER A 237 -26.51 -46.40 4.66
CA SER A 237 -25.45 -45.53 5.16
C SER A 237 -24.08 -46.14 4.88
N PHE A 238 -23.14 -45.33 4.39
CA PHE A 238 -21.76 -45.77 4.09
C PHE A 238 -20.97 -46.18 5.34
N SER A 239 -21.58 -46.09 6.53
CA SER A 239 -21.11 -46.65 7.79
C SER A 239 -21.29 -48.18 7.90
N ASP A 240 -22.12 -48.81 7.06
CA ASP A 240 -22.66 -50.15 7.39
C ASP A 240 -22.04 -51.32 6.62
N VAL A 241 -20.97 -51.11 5.82
CA VAL A 241 -20.42 -52.20 4.96
C VAL A 241 -18.92 -52.48 5.15
N LEU A 242 -18.17 -51.76 5.97
CA LEU A 242 -16.78 -52.15 6.27
C LEU A 242 -16.40 -51.89 7.74
N PRO A 243 -15.86 -52.87 8.47
CA PRO A 243 -15.20 -52.63 9.74
C PRO A 243 -13.83 -51.98 9.48
N GLU A 244 -13.80 -50.67 9.27
CA GLU A 244 -12.54 -49.91 9.20
C GLU A 244 -12.18 -49.39 10.60
N SER A 245 -10.97 -49.74 11.05
CA SER A 245 -10.41 -49.29 12.33
C SER A 245 -10.34 -47.75 12.38
N PRO A 246 -10.65 -47.10 13.52
CA PRO A 246 -10.61 -45.63 13.68
C PRO A 246 -9.28 -44.97 13.26
N LYS A 247 -8.18 -45.74 13.26
CA LYS A 247 -6.84 -45.26 12.87
C LYS A 247 -6.68 -45.07 11.36
N SER A 248 -7.38 -45.81 10.50
CA SER A 248 -7.26 -45.68 9.03
C SER A 248 -8.08 -44.51 8.50
N ALA A 249 -9.27 -44.27 9.06
CA ALA A 249 -10.13 -43.13 8.71
C ALA A 249 -9.43 -41.79 8.97
N ARG A 250 -8.75 -41.67 10.12
CA ARG A 250 -7.96 -40.48 10.47
C ARG A 250 -6.80 -40.26 9.50
N LYS A 251 -6.08 -41.32 9.13
CA LYS A 251 -4.95 -41.25 8.19
C LYS A 251 -5.40 -40.88 6.76
N LYS A 252 -6.60 -41.30 6.37
CA LYS A 252 -7.23 -40.96 5.08
C LYS A 252 -7.67 -39.49 5.04
N GLU A 253 -8.22 -38.97 6.13
CA GLU A 253 -8.58 -37.56 6.25
C GLU A 253 -7.33 -36.65 6.28
N GLU A 254 -6.27 -37.06 6.99
CA GLU A 254 -4.97 -36.37 6.99
C GLU A 254 -4.35 -36.32 5.58
N ALA A 255 -4.41 -37.42 4.81
CA ALA A 255 -3.94 -37.45 3.43
C ALA A 255 -4.76 -36.53 2.52
N ARG A 256 -6.09 -36.43 2.75
CA ARG A 256 -6.97 -35.52 2.02
C ARG A 256 -6.63 -34.07 2.30
N GLN A 257 -6.45 -33.71 3.57
CA GLN A 257 -6.05 -32.37 3.98
C GLN A 257 -4.69 -31.97 3.38
N ALA A 258 -3.71 -32.88 3.39
CA ALA A 258 -2.40 -32.64 2.78
C ALA A 258 -2.50 -32.36 1.27
N GLU A 259 -3.38 -33.06 0.56
CA GLU A 259 -3.60 -32.84 -0.87
C GLU A 259 -4.32 -31.51 -1.15
N PHE A 260 -5.31 -31.12 -0.33
CA PHE A 260 -5.95 -29.80 -0.41
C PHE A 260 -4.95 -28.66 -0.20
N VAL A 261 -4.06 -28.79 0.79
CA VAL A 261 -3.00 -27.80 1.05
C VAL A 261 -2.05 -27.70 -0.14
N ARG A 262 -1.61 -28.83 -0.69
CA ARG A 262 -0.73 -28.88 -1.87
C ARG A 262 -1.35 -28.19 -3.08
N ILE A 263 -2.62 -28.50 -3.38
CA ILE A 263 -3.36 -27.88 -4.50
C ILE A 263 -3.54 -26.38 -4.26
N GLY A 264 -3.89 -25.98 -3.03
CA GLY A 264 -4.03 -24.57 -2.65
C GLY A 264 -2.73 -23.78 -2.83
N GLN A 265 -1.59 -24.35 -2.42
CA GLN A 265 -0.27 -23.75 -2.60
C GLN A 265 0.09 -23.61 -4.09
N ALA A 266 -0.16 -24.65 -4.90
CA ALA A 266 0.08 -24.61 -6.33
C ALA A 266 -0.79 -23.57 -7.06
N LEU A 267 -2.06 -23.41 -6.66
CA LEU A 267 -2.95 -22.38 -7.19
C LEU A 267 -2.47 -20.98 -6.79
N LYS A 268 -2.08 -20.77 -5.53
CA LYS A 268 -1.52 -19.49 -5.06
C LYS A 268 -0.30 -19.09 -5.89
N LEU A 269 0.63 -20.03 -6.12
CA LEU A 269 1.79 -19.84 -7.00
C LEU A 269 1.38 -19.45 -8.42
N LYS A 270 0.42 -20.16 -9.02
CA LYS A 270 -0.05 -19.88 -10.39
C LYS A 270 -0.72 -18.52 -10.53
N THR A 271 -1.50 -18.11 -9.54
CA THR A 271 -2.16 -16.79 -9.50
C THR A 271 -1.15 -15.66 -9.35
N ILE A 272 -0.10 -15.87 -8.55
CA ILE A 272 1.03 -14.93 -8.42
C ILE A 272 1.79 -14.82 -9.75
N VAL A 273 2.10 -15.94 -10.41
CA VAL A 273 2.79 -15.96 -11.72
C VAL A 273 1.95 -15.26 -12.81
N ARG A 274 0.63 -15.32 -12.72
CA ARG A 274 -0.27 -14.62 -13.65
C ARG A 274 -0.49 -13.14 -13.34
N GLY A 275 -0.10 -12.67 -12.15
CA GLY A 275 -0.31 -11.28 -11.72
C GLY A 275 -1.73 -10.97 -11.24
N ASP A 276 -2.57 -11.98 -10.99
CA ASP A 276 -4.00 -11.81 -10.64
C ASP A 276 -4.23 -11.69 -9.11
N ALA A 277 -3.20 -11.84 -8.29
CA ALA A 277 -3.28 -11.65 -6.85
C ALA A 277 -3.07 -10.17 -6.50
N PRO A 278 -3.81 -9.58 -5.53
CA PRO A 278 -3.53 -8.24 -5.04
C PRO A 278 -2.13 -8.25 -4.41
N THR A 279 -1.17 -7.71 -5.15
CA THR A 279 0.23 -7.63 -4.78
C THR A 279 0.42 -6.47 -3.82
N SER A 280 0.36 -6.74 -2.52
CA SER A 280 1.38 -6.14 -1.66
C SER A 280 2.71 -6.77 -2.07
N LEU A 281 3.47 -6.02 -2.88
CA LEU A 281 4.90 -6.21 -3.13
C LEU A 281 5.32 -7.58 -3.69
N VAL A 282 5.04 -7.85 -4.98
CA VAL A 282 5.88 -8.75 -5.78
C VAL A 282 6.07 -8.13 -7.16
N THR A 283 7.30 -7.72 -7.42
CA THR A 283 7.82 -7.20 -8.70
C THR A 283 7.51 -8.13 -9.87
N THR A 284 7.01 -7.55 -10.95
CA THR A 284 6.81 -8.17 -12.27
C THR A 284 8.13 -8.76 -12.81
N GLY A 285 8.20 -10.08 -12.93
CA GLY A 285 9.29 -10.80 -13.58
C GLY A 285 8.82 -12.18 -14.03
N SER A 286 9.39 -12.68 -15.13
CA SER A 286 9.13 -13.98 -15.75
C SER A 286 9.08 -15.15 -14.73
N PRO A 287 8.49 -16.32 -15.07
CA PRO A 287 8.47 -17.46 -14.18
C PRO A 287 9.88 -17.79 -13.67
N TRP A 288 10.02 -18.01 -12.37
CA TRP A 288 11.27 -18.37 -11.73
C TRP A 288 11.82 -19.67 -12.35
N GLU A 289 12.81 -19.57 -13.24
CA GLU A 289 13.64 -20.72 -13.59
C GLU A 289 14.70 -20.91 -12.49
N SER A 290 14.72 -22.09 -11.87
CA SER A 290 15.73 -22.41 -10.86
C SER A 290 17.12 -22.44 -11.50
N GLN A 291 17.98 -21.47 -11.16
CA GLN A 291 19.37 -21.46 -11.61
C GLN A 291 20.28 -22.06 -10.53
N PRO A 292 21.06 -23.11 -10.84
CA PRO A 292 22.03 -23.65 -9.90
C PRO A 292 23.25 -22.72 -9.80
N PHE A 293 23.49 -22.16 -8.61
CA PHE A 293 24.67 -21.33 -8.35
C PHE A 293 25.93 -22.14 -7.98
N CYS A 294 25.77 -23.35 -7.45
CA CYS A 294 26.87 -24.22 -7.08
C CYS A 294 26.40 -25.68 -7.03
N SER A 295 27.17 -26.61 -7.57
CA SER A 295 26.85 -28.06 -7.55
C SER A 295 27.24 -28.74 -6.24
N THR A 296 28.22 -28.18 -5.53
CA THR A 296 28.74 -28.71 -4.26
C THR A 296 29.16 -27.55 -3.36
N PHE A 297 28.39 -27.30 -2.30
CA PHE A 297 28.66 -26.24 -1.33
C PHE A 297 28.95 -26.88 0.04
N PRO A 298 30.15 -26.67 0.63
CA PRO A 298 30.62 -27.46 1.77
C PRO A 298 30.12 -26.97 3.13
N TYR A 299 29.25 -25.96 3.16
CA TYR A 299 28.75 -25.32 4.39
C TYR A 299 27.22 -25.33 4.43
N GLU A 300 26.64 -25.32 5.64
CA GLU A 300 25.20 -25.12 5.78
C GLU A 300 24.86 -23.63 5.66
N ILE A 301 23.78 -23.33 4.93
CA ILE A 301 23.30 -21.96 4.71
C ILE A 301 22.33 -21.60 5.85
N VAL A 302 22.66 -20.54 6.58
CA VAL A 302 21.83 -20.00 7.67
C VAL A 302 20.74 -19.09 7.11
N CYS A 303 21.12 -18.18 6.21
CA CYS A 303 20.21 -17.32 5.47
C CYS A 303 20.89 -16.85 4.18
N ALA A 304 20.11 -16.48 3.17
CA ALA A 304 20.64 -15.99 1.90
C ALA A 304 19.67 -14.99 1.27
N ASP A 305 20.19 -14.12 0.41
CA ASP A 305 19.37 -13.22 -0.42
C ASP A 305 20.05 -12.95 -1.77
N SER A 306 19.27 -12.63 -2.79
CA SER A 306 19.75 -12.37 -4.14
C SER A 306 20.41 -10.99 -4.24
N TRP A 307 21.53 -10.93 -4.96
CA TRP A 307 22.20 -9.69 -5.33
C TRP A 307 22.60 -9.73 -6.82
N GLY A 308 21.79 -9.12 -7.66
CA GLY A 308 21.87 -9.11 -9.11
C GLY A 308 21.57 -10.50 -9.66
N GLN A 309 22.57 -11.07 -10.32
CA GLN A 309 22.55 -12.46 -10.82
C GLN A 309 23.41 -13.37 -9.92
N SER A 310 23.55 -13.02 -8.65
CA SER A 310 24.36 -13.74 -7.68
C SER A 310 23.57 -13.92 -6.37
N LEU A 311 24.03 -14.84 -5.53
CA LEU A 311 23.43 -15.14 -4.24
C LEU A 311 24.44 -14.84 -3.13
N LEU A 312 24.06 -14.00 -2.17
CA LEU A 312 24.79 -13.86 -0.91
C LEU A 312 24.27 -14.88 0.08
N ALA A 313 25.14 -15.75 0.60
CA ALA A 313 24.78 -16.81 1.52
C ALA A 313 25.60 -16.71 2.81
N ALA A 314 24.94 -16.51 3.94
CA ALA A 314 25.54 -16.67 5.26
C ALA A 314 25.62 -18.15 5.60
N THR A 315 26.77 -18.54 6.10
CA THR A 315 27.10 -19.93 6.43
C THR A 315 27.31 -20.09 7.93
N ASP A 316 27.18 -21.32 8.39
CA ASP A 316 27.44 -21.72 9.76
C ASP A 316 28.92 -21.55 10.18
N ALA A 317 29.86 -21.78 9.25
CA ALA A 317 31.29 -21.86 9.57
C ALA A 317 32.21 -20.89 8.82
N ALA A 318 31.81 -20.40 7.64
CA ALA A 318 32.68 -19.61 6.76
C ALA A 318 32.30 -18.12 6.65
N GLY A 319 31.34 -17.64 7.43
CA GLY A 319 30.83 -16.27 7.31
C GLY A 319 29.90 -16.12 6.11
N VAL A 320 30.02 -15.05 5.33
CA VAL A 320 29.13 -14.80 4.19
C VAL A 320 29.90 -14.97 2.88
N MET A 321 29.32 -15.76 1.98
CA MET A 321 29.88 -16.10 0.67
C MET A 321 29.01 -15.52 -0.45
N LEU A 322 29.64 -15.07 -1.54
CA LEU A 322 28.99 -14.71 -2.80
C LEU A 322 29.10 -15.87 -3.78
N LEU A 323 27.94 -16.28 -4.30
CA LEU A 323 27.78 -17.36 -5.25
C LEU A 323 27.23 -16.78 -6.56
N ASP A 324 28.06 -16.70 -7.60
CA ASP A 324 27.70 -16.07 -8.88
C ASP A 324 27.49 -17.10 -10.02
N GLY A 325 27.58 -18.40 -9.72
CA GLY A 325 27.44 -19.50 -10.69
C GLY A 325 28.59 -19.64 -11.69
N LYS A 326 29.55 -18.70 -11.70
CA LYS A 326 30.64 -18.62 -12.70
C LYS A 326 32.02 -18.78 -12.07
N THR A 327 32.19 -18.28 -10.86
CA THR A 327 33.44 -18.23 -10.12
C THR A 327 33.48 -19.37 -9.10
N LEU A 328 34.46 -20.27 -9.24
CA LEU A 328 34.75 -21.33 -8.27
C LEU A 328 36.21 -21.20 -7.81
N PRO A 329 36.49 -21.22 -6.49
CA PRO A 329 35.55 -21.39 -5.38
C PRO A 329 34.69 -20.12 -5.11
N PRO A 330 33.57 -20.24 -4.36
CA PRO A 330 32.76 -19.11 -3.92
C PRO A 330 33.60 -18.00 -3.26
N VAL A 331 33.23 -16.74 -3.49
CA VAL A 331 34.01 -15.59 -3.00
C VAL A 331 33.56 -15.23 -1.59
N GLN A 332 34.49 -15.23 -0.63
CA GLN A 332 34.18 -14.84 0.74
C GLN A 332 34.03 -13.32 0.84
N VAL A 333 32.89 -12.85 1.35
CA VAL A 333 32.56 -11.43 1.49
C VAL A 333 32.79 -10.96 2.92
N PHE A 334 32.38 -11.78 3.89
CA PHE A 334 32.61 -11.57 5.31
C PHE A 334 33.22 -12.81 5.92
N ASP A 335 34.20 -12.66 6.80
CA ASP A 335 34.80 -13.80 7.48
C ASP A 335 33.87 -14.42 8.54
N ARG A 336 34.31 -15.54 9.12
CA ARG A 336 33.62 -16.25 10.20
C ARG A 336 33.38 -15.43 11.47
N THR A 337 33.96 -14.23 11.61
CA THR A 337 33.75 -13.37 12.78
C THR A 337 32.41 -12.63 12.73
N MET A 338 31.76 -12.60 11.57
CA MET A 338 30.42 -12.06 11.37
C MET A 338 29.38 -13.18 11.27
N VAL A 339 28.80 -13.56 12.41
CA VAL A 339 27.78 -14.62 12.50
C VAL A 339 26.41 -14.05 12.12
N VAL A 340 26.12 -14.01 10.83
CA VAL A 340 24.85 -13.48 10.30
C VAL A 340 23.73 -14.50 10.49
N LYS A 341 22.62 -14.07 11.10
CA LYS A 341 21.40 -14.87 11.32
C LYS A 341 20.28 -14.51 10.38
N GLN A 342 20.32 -13.31 9.81
CA GLN A 342 19.33 -12.81 8.87
C GLN A 342 20.00 -11.79 7.95
N MET A 343 19.66 -11.81 6.68
CA MET A 343 20.15 -10.82 5.72
C MET A 343 19.04 -10.41 4.76
N HIS A 344 19.14 -9.18 4.27
CA HIS A 344 18.29 -8.65 3.22
C HIS A 344 19.05 -7.73 2.28
N VAL A 345 18.92 -7.96 0.98
CA VAL A 345 19.53 -7.17 -0.08
C VAL A 345 18.46 -6.26 -0.70
N LEU A 346 18.65 -4.96 -0.56
CA LEU A 346 17.83 -3.93 -1.18
C LEU A 346 18.60 -3.25 -2.31
N GLU A 347 18.55 -3.83 -3.50
CA GLU A 347 19.25 -3.28 -4.67
C GLU A 347 18.82 -1.87 -5.08
N PRO A 348 17.51 -1.55 -5.15
CA PRO A 348 17.08 -0.20 -5.56
C PRO A 348 17.60 0.90 -4.63
N GLN A 349 17.83 0.56 -3.36
CA GLN A 349 18.31 1.46 -2.32
C GLN A 349 19.83 1.39 -2.09
N ASP A 350 20.55 0.52 -2.80
CA ASP A 350 21.99 0.29 -2.67
C ASP A 350 22.41 -0.25 -1.29
N LEU A 351 21.62 -1.13 -0.65
CA LEU A 351 21.86 -1.59 0.72
C LEU A 351 21.87 -3.11 0.89
N LEU A 352 22.79 -3.61 1.71
CA LEU A 352 22.74 -4.93 2.33
C LEU A 352 22.55 -4.74 3.83
N ILE A 353 21.61 -5.49 4.40
CA ILE A 353 21.30 -5.41 5.83
C ILE A 353 21.43 -6.78 6.42
N THR A 354 22.11 -6.86 7.55
CA THR A 354 22.37 -8.13 8.22
C THR A 354 22.12 -7.99 9.70
N ARG A 355 21.46 -8.98 10.29
CA ARG A 355 21.45 -9.19 11.74
C ARG A 355 22.55 -10.20 12.05
N ALA A 356 23.54 -9.79 12.85
CA ALA A 356 24.61 -10.70 13.29
C ALA A 356 24.80 -10.69 14.81
N ASP A 357 25.13 -11.85 15.34
CA ASP A 357 25.30 -12.05 16.78
C ASP A 357 26.66 -11.54 17.26
N LYS A 358 26.67 -10.87 18.41
CA LYS A 358 27.88 -10.49 19.14
C LYS A 358 27.75 -10.92 20.60
N GLY A 359 28.07 -12.18 20.87
CA GLY A 359 27.93 -12.75 22.21
C GLY A 359 26.47 -13.05 22.53
N LYS A 360 25.91 -12.41 23.56
CA LYS A 360 24.48 -12.55 23.93
C LYS A 360 23.56 -11.56 23.21
N ASP A 361 24.11 -10.57 22.50
CA ASP A 361 23.35 -9.52 21.84
C ASP A 361 23.33 -9.70 20.32
N ALA A 362 22.16 -9.54 19.71
CA ALA A 362 22.01 -9.43 18.26
C ALA A 362 22.17 -7.97 17.81
N ARG A 363 22.85 -7.73 16.69
CA ARG A 363 23.08 -6.38 16.15
C ARG A 363 22.71 -6.30 14.68
N LEU A 364 22.13 -5.17 14.28
CA LEU A 364 21.89 -4.84 12.87
C LEU A 364 23.10 -4.10 12.27
N TYR A 365 23.50 -4.51 11.08
CA TYR A 365 24.55 -3.92 10.27
C TYR A 365 24.00 -3.58 8.90
N VAL A 366 24.36 -2.42 8.38
CA VAL A 366 23.96 -1.95 7.05
C VAL A 366 25.19 -1.59 6.25
N PHE A 367 25.25 -2.09 5.03
CA PHE A 367 26.36 -1.92 4.10
C PHE A 367 25.83 -1.36 2.78
N ARG A 368 26.63 -0.52 2.11
CA ARG A 368 26.33 -0.14 0.73
C ARG A 368 26.79 -1.23 -0.24
N LEU A 369 25.88 -1.68 -1.11
CA LEU A 369 26.17 -2.69 -2.12
C LEU A 369 27.24 -2.20 -3.10
N SER A 370 27.15 -0.96 -3.56
CA SER A 370 28.14 -0.29 -4.43
C SER A 370 29.55 -0.31 -3.85
N THR A 371 29.67 -0.11 -2.54
CA THR A 371 30.97 -0.12 -1.84
C THR A 371 31.50 -1.54 -1.68
N MET A 372 30.62 -2.53 -1.52
CA MET A 372 31.01 -3.94 -1.49
C MET A 372 31.46 -4.42 -2.87
N LYS A 373 30.71 -4.06 -3.93
CA LYS A 373 31.02 -4.42 -5.31
C LYS A 373 32.41 -3.93 -5.74
N ARG A 374 32.73 -2.65 -5.48
CA ARG A 374 34.06 -2.09 -5.74
C ARG A 374 35.17 -2.83 -4.98
N GLY A 375 34.94 -3.20 -3.72
CA GLY A 375 35.92 -3.94 -2.92
C GLY A 375 36.21 -5.35 -3.45
N LEU A 376 35.17 -6.01 -3.99
CA LEU A 376 35.31 -7.31 -4.65
C LEU A 376 36.10 -7.20 -5.97
N GLU A 377 35.82 -6.16 -6.77
CA GLU A 377 36.54 -5.87 -8.03
C GLU A 377 38.04 -5.54 -7.79
N GLU A 378 38.35 -4.83 -6.69
CA GLU A 378 39.71 -4.46 -6.29
C GLU A 378 40.47 -5.59 -5.54
N ARG A 379 39.89 -6.79 -5.40
CA ARG A 379 40.45 -7.94 -4.65
C ARG A 379 40.84 -7.63 -3.20
N GLN A 380 40.15 -6.69 -2.54
CA GLN A 380 40.25 -6.52 -1.09
C GLN A 380 39.41 -7.62 -0.42
N LEU A 381 40.08 -8.70 -0.02
CA LEU A 381 39.52 -10.02 -0.21
C LEU A 381 38.55 -10.50 0.88
N VAL A 382 38.57 -9.98 2.10
CA VAL A 382 37.62 -10.41 3.14
C VAL A 382 37.41 -9.28 4.15
N ARG A 383 36.16 -8.90 4.43
CA ARG A 383 35.86 -7.95 5.51
C ARG A 383 35.76 -8.70 6.84
N SER A 384 36.55 -8.27 7.82
CA SER A 384 36.46 -8.77 9.19
C SER A 384 35.52 -7.91 10.03
N LYS A 385 35.11 -8.40 11.21
CA LYS A 385 34.35 -7.61 12.20
C LYS A 385 35.03 -6.29 12.56
N CYS A 386 36.36 -6.18 12.49
CA CYS A 386 37.11 -4.94 12.74
C CYS A 386 37.11 -3.97 11.55
N ASP A 387 36.85 -4.42 10.33
CA ASP A 387 36.73 -3.57 9.13
C ASP A 387 35.33 -2.94 8.99
N THR A 388 34.38 -3.34 9.85
CA THR A 388 33.01 -2.80 9.90
C THR A 388 32.97 -1.40 10.55
N SER A 389 33.68 -0.43 9.97
CA SER A 389 33.47 0.98 10.31
C SER A 389 32.10 1.43 9.80
N ARG A 390 31.18 1.64 10.75
CA ARG A 390 29.81 2.16 10.61
C ARG A 390 29.73 3.21 9.48
N LYS A 391 29.06 2.88 8.35
CA LYS A 391 28.69 3.77 7.22
C LYS A 391 27.33 3.35 6.61
N GLY A 392 26.34 4.27 6.60
CA GLY A 392 24.89 4.04 6.47
C GLY A 392 24.12 5.20 7.12
N ASN A 393 22.95 5.61 6.63
CA ASN A 393 22.17 6.65 7.31
C ASN A 393 21.27 5.98 8.35
N PHE A 394 21.07 6.64 9.49
CA PHE A 394 20.27 6.12 10.60
C PHE A 394 18.84 5.71 10.16
N TRP A 395 18.26 6.48 9.25
CA TRP A 395 16.92 6.26 8.68
C TRP A 395 16.82 4.97 7.84
N THR A 396 17.90 4.52 7.23
CA THR A 396 17.89 3.32 6.39
C THR A 396 18.05 2.04 7.20
N CYS A 397 18.81 2.06 8.31
CA CYS A 397 18.90 0.88 9.18
C CYS A 397 17.58 0.46 9.83
N LEU A 398 16.65 1.40 9.93
CA LEU A 398 15.48 1.24 10.75
C LEU A 398 14.21 0.92 9.95
N PHE A 399 14.11 1.46 8.73
CA PHE A 399 13.14 1.03 7.70
C PHE A 399 13.22 -0.48 7.40
N LEU A 400 14.36 -1.11 7.71
CA LEU A 400 14.67 -2.50 7.36
C LEU A 400 14.63 -3.48 8.52
N SER A 401 14.48 -2.98 9.76
CA SER A 401 14.11 -3.82 10.90
C SER A 401 12.66 -4.32 10.80
N LEU A 402 11.80 -3.59 10.07
CA LEU A 402 10.38 -3.90 9.90
C LEU A 402 10.12 -5.00 8.87
N ILE A 403 10.81 -4.94 7.72
CA ILE A 403 10.72 -5.97 6.66
C ILE A 403 11.16 -7.36 7.16
N LEU A 404 12.06 -7.42 8.14
CA LEU A 404 12.61 -8.66 8.68
C LEU A 404 11.77 -9.31 9.79
N ASN A 405 10.78 -8.62 10.36
CA ASN A 405 9.89 -9.17 11.39
C ASN A 405 8.58 -9.76 10.83
N ASP A 406 8.20 -9.42 9.60
CA ASP A 406 6.96 -9.92 8.94
C ASP A 406 7.05 -11.34 8.35
N THR A 407 8.13 -12.08 8.62
CA THR A 407 8.27 -13.48 8.20
C THR A 407 8.22 -14.50 9.35
N ALA A 408 7.81 -14.06 10.54
CA ALA A 408 7.52 -14.93 11.67
C ALA A 408 6.05 -14.79 12.12
N ALA A 409 5.12 -15.22 11.26
CA ALA A 409 3.76 -15.62 11.63
C ALA A 409 3.27 -16.73 10.67
#